data_AF-A0A0P6Y0Y0-F1
#
_entry.id   AF-A0A0P6Y0Y0-F1
#
_cell.length_a   1.000
_cell.length_b   1.000
_cell.length_c   1.000
_cell.angle_alpha   90.00
_cell.angle_beta   90.00
_cell.angle_gamma   90.00
#
_symmetry.space_group_name_H-M   'P 1'
#
loop_
_entity.id
_entity.type
_entity.pdbx_description
1 polymer ?
#
loop_
_entity_poly.entity_id
_entity_poly.type
_entity_poly.pdbx_seq_one_letter_code
_entity_poly.pdbx_strand_id
1 'polypeptide(L)'
;MILVNFSHPLSAEQIHQLEILTGQTVERIIEVHSQIEPDQPLGPQVTAMVDRAGLTMEEWQNAPILINPPALNFSAVVLIAELHGRMGYFPACVRLRPVNGSIPPRFEVAEVLNLQSQRDSARRRRG
;
A
#
# COMPACT_ATOMS: atom_id res chain seq x y z
N MET A 1 4.08 -5.96 12.35
CA MET A 1 3.59 -4.87 11.45
C MET A 1 2.17 -5.11 10.98
N ILE A 2 1.44 -4.03 10.64
CA ILE A 2 0.10 -4.08 10.04
C ILE A 2 0.22 -3.98 8.52
N LEU A 3 -0.37 -4.93 7.79
CA LEU A 3 -0.51 -4.88 6.33
C LEU A 3 -1.92 -4.40 5.99
N VAL A 4 -2.04 -3.24 5.32
CA VAL A 4 -3.33 -2.76 4.78
C VAL A 4 -3.37 -3.04 3.29
N ASN A 5 -4.26 -3.93 2.88
CA ASN A 5 -4.40 -4.38 1.51
C ASN A 5 -5.59 -3.71 0.83
N PHE A 6 -5.31 -2.89 -0.19
CA PHE A 6 -6.30 -2.27 -1.06
C PHE A 6 -6.41 -2.98 -2.41
N SER A 7 -5.95 -4.23 -2.52
CA SER A 7 -5.92 -5.00 -3.77
C SER A 7 -6.55 -6.39 -3.55
N HIS A 8 -6.31 -7.31 -4.47
CA HIS A 8 -6.66 -8.71 -4.24
C HIS A 8 -5.88 -9.28 -3.04
N PRO A 9 -6.46 -10.26 -2.31
CA PRO A 9 -5.80 -10.91 -1.18
C PRO A 9 -4.41 -11.43 -1.55
N LEU A 10 -3.43 -11.18 -0.68
CA LEU A 10 -2.09 -11.75 -0.84
C LEU A 10 -2.09 -13.22 -0.43
N SER A 11 -1.36 -14.04 -1.19
CA SER A 11 -1.09 -15.43 -0.82
C SER A 11 -0.17 -15.52 0.40
N ALA A 12 -0.20 -16.66 1.10
CA ALA A 12 0.70 -16.93 2.22
C ALA A 12 2.19 -16.80 1.84
N GLU A 13 2.55 -17.23 0.63
CA GLU A 13 3.90 -17.08 0.09
C GLU A 13 4.30 -15.61 -0.08
N GLN A 14 3.40 -14.77 -0.60
CA GLN A 14 3.67 -13.33 -0.72
C GLN A 14 3.79 -12.67 0.65
N ILE A 15 2.96 -13.05 1.62
CA ILE A 15 3.08 -12.53 2.99
C ILE A 15 4.44 -12.91 3.58
N HIS A 16 4.87 -14.16 3.43
CA HIS A 16 6.18 -14.60 3.89
C HIS A 16 7.34 -13.85 3.22
N GLN A 17 7.26 -13.61 1.91
CA GLN A 17 8.22 -12.78 1.18
C GLN A 17 8.29 -11.35 1.73
N LEU A 18 7.15 -10.76 2.10
CA LEU A 18 7.13 -9.44 2.73
C LEU A 18 7.84 -9.45 4.08
N GLU A 19 7.57 -10.44 4.94
CA GLU A 19 8.24 -10.55 6.24
C GLU A 19 9.76 -10.68 6.12
N ILE A 20 10.24 -11.45 5.14
CA ILE A 20 11.67 -11.56 4.85
C ILE A 20 12.25 -10.21 4.40
N LEU A 21 11.58 -9.53 3.46
CA LEU A 21 12.05 -8.26 2.90
C LEU A 21 12.04 -7.12 3.93
N THR A 22 11.07 -7.10 4.84
CA THR A 22 10.94 -6.05 5.86
C THR A 22 11.66 -6.39 7.16
N GLY A 23 11.98 -7.66 7.40
CA GLY A 23 12.48 -8.14 8.70
C GLY A 23 11.43 -8.05 9.83
N GLN A 24 10.14 -7.94 9.48
CA GLN A 24 9.04 -7.77 10.43
C GLN A 24 7.90 -8.74 10.13
N THR A 25 7.42 -9.44 11.16
CA THR A 25 6.22 -10.30 11.08
C THR A 25 4.98 -9.47 10.76
N VAL A 26 4.09 -10.00 9.92
CA VAL A 26 2.77 -9.43 9.67
C VAL A 26 1.82 -9.94 10.76
N GLU A 27 1.47 -9.05 11.70
CA GLU A 27 0.63 -9.39 12.86
C GLU A 27 -0.86 -9.24 12.56
N ARG A 28 -1.20 -8.33 11.63
CA ARG A 28 -2.57 -8.01 11.26
C ARG A 28 -2.63 -7.68 9.79
N ILE A 29 -3.59 -8.29 9.09
CA ILE A 29 -3.91 -7.99 7.71
C ILE A 29 -5.29 -7.35 7.68
N ILE A 30 -5.40 -6.18 7.04
CA ILE A 30 -6.64 -5.45 6.87
C ILE A 30 -6.96 -5.45 5.38
N GLU A 31 -8.01 -6.16 5.00
CA GLU A 31 -8.48 -6.26 3.62
C GLU A 31 -9.52 -5.17 3.33
N VAL A 32 -9.26 -4.33 2.34
CA VAL A 32 -10.12 -3.21 1.95
C VAL A 32 -10.46 -3.30 0.46
N HIS A 33 -11.75 -3.40 0.16
CA HIS A 33 -12.23 -3.40 -1.23
C HIS A 33 -11.97 -2.06 -1.93
N SER A 34 -11.25 -2.09 -3.05
CA SER A 34 -10.84 -0.90 -3.81
C SER A 34 -11.72 -0.54 -5.00
N GLN A 35 -12.98 -0.99 -5.00
CA GLN A 35 -13.95 -0.61 -6.03
C GLN A 35 -14.15 0.91 -6.05
N ILE A 36 -14.18 1.47 -7.26
CA ILE A 36 -14.41 2.88 -7.57
C ILE A 36 -15.55 2.98 -8.57
N GLU A 37 -16.46 3.93 -8.36
CA GLU A 37 -17.48 4.35 -9.30
C GLU A 37 -16.89 5.39 -10.26
N PRO A 38 -16.73 5.09 -11.56
CA PRO A 38 -16.02 5.96 -12.51
C PRO A 38 -16.69 7.32 -12.75
N ASP A 39 -18.02 7.38 -12.64
CA ASP A 39 -18.81 8.58 -12.90
C ASP A 39 -18.91 9.52 -11.69
N GLN A 40 -18.21 9.20 -10.59
CA GLN A 40 -18.20 9.97 -9.36
C GLN A 40 -16.81 10.53 -9.05
N PRO A 41 -16.70 11.65 -8.30
CA PRO A 41 -15.40 12.20 -7.90
C PRO A 41 -14.54 11.17 -7.13
N LEU A 42 -13.27 11.04 -7.52
CA LEU A 42 -12.39 10.01 -6.97
C LEU A 42 -11.92 10.29 -5.54
N GLY A 43 -11.69 11.56 -5.19
CA GLY A 43 -11.18 11.97 -3.87
C GLY A 43 -11.99 11.41 -2.69
N PRO A 44 -13.30 11.74 -2.59
CA PRO A 44 -14.16 11.23 -1.51
C PRO A 44 -14.25 9.71 -1.46
N GLN A 45 -14.21 9.04 -2.63
CA GLN A 45 -14.23 7.58 -2.69
C GLN A 45 -12.96 6.96 -2.08
N VAL A 46 -11.81 7.59 -2.31
CA VAL A 46 -10.53 7.15 -1.71
C VAL A 46 -10.50 7.44 -0.21
N THR A 47 -10.98 8.60 0.25
CA THR A 47 -11.12 8.88 1.69
C THR A 47 -11.97 7.80 2.37
N ALA A 48 -13.16 7.50 1.81
CA ALA A 48 -14.02 6.44 2.31
C ALA A 48 -13.38 5.03 2.22
N MET A 49 -12.51 4.80 1.23
CA MET A 49 -11.71 3.57 1.13
C MET A 49 -10.72 3.47 2.30
N VAL A 50 -9.98 4.53 2.61
CA VAL A 50 -9.05 4.54 3.75
C VAL A 50 -9.78 4.39 5.08
N ASP A 51 -10.94 5.04 5.24
CA ASP A 51 -11.74 4.95 6.47
C ASP A 51 -12.21 3.51 6.75
N ARG A 52 -12.51 2.74 5.70
CA ARG A 52 -12.88 1.31 5.81
C ARG A 52 -11.75 0.42 6.35
N ALA A 53 -10.50 0.88 6.36
CA ALA A 53 -9.43 0.15 7.04
C ALA A 53 -9.65 0.06 8.56
N GLY A 54 -10.48 0.94 9.13
CA GLY A 54 -10.84 0.91 10.55
C GLY A 54 -9.66 1.16 11.51
N LEU A 55 -8.57 1.73 11.00
CA LEU A 55 -7.44 2.18 11.81
C LEU A 55 -7.76 3.54 12.45
N THR A 56 -7.46 3.64 13.73
CA THR A 56 -7.49 4.89 14.49
C THR A 56 -6.41 5.86 14.00
N MET A 57 -6.58 7.15 14.31
CA MET A 57 -5.56 8.15 13.97
C MET A 57 -4.21 7.84 14.65
N GLU A 58 -4.23 7.32 15.87
CA GLU A 58 -3.02 6.92 16.60
C GLU A 58 -2.30 5.75 15.89
N GLU A 59 -3.03 4.75 15.41
CA GLU A 59 -2.45 3.67 14.61
C GLU A 59 -1.86 4.20 13.30
N TRP A 60 -2.56 5.07 12.56
CA TRP A 60 -2.04 5.65 11.32
C TRP A 60 -0.71 6.40 11.52
N GLN A 61 -0.55 7.08 12.66
CA GLN A 61 0.64 7.88 12.93
C GLN A 61 1.80 7.04 13.47
N ASN A 62 1.52 6.03 14.30
CA ASN A 62 2.56 5.38 15.11
C ASN A 62 2.77 3.90 14.80
N ALA A 63 1.79 3.21 14.22
CA ALA A 63 1.94 1.79 13.95
C ALA A 63 2.88 1.55 12.75
N PRO A 64 3.69 0.48 12.77
CA PRO A 64 4.43 0.04 11.59
C PRO A 64 3.42 -0.49 10.55
N ILE A 65 3.15 0.31 9.52
CA ILE A 65 2.15 0.02 8.48
C ILE A 65 2.82 -0.19 7.13
N LEU A 66 2.43 -1.27 6.44
CA LEU A 66 2.77 -1.56 5.06
C LEU A 66 1.50 -1.53 4.20
N ILE A 67 1.57 -0.84 3.06
CA ILE A 67 0.41 -0.66 2.16
C ILE A 67 0.57 -1.55 0.92
N ASN A 68 -0.41 -2.39 0.61
CA ASN A 68 -0.55 -2.93 -0.74
C ASN A 68 -1.56 -2.05 -1.50
N PRO A 69 -1.11 -1.20 -2.45
CA PRO A 69 -1.96 -0.22 -3.09
C PRO A 69 -2.98 -0.87 -4.04
N PRO A 70 -4.07 -0.17 -4.39
CA PRO A 70 -5.02 -0.63 -5.38
C PRO A 70 -4.37 -0.70 -6.77
N ALA A 71 -4.86 -1.63 -7.60
CA ALA A 71 -4.32 -1.83 -8.95
C ALA A 71 -4.64 -0.67 -9.91
N LEU A 72 -5.74 0.05 -9.69
CA LEU A 72 -6.10 1.22 -10.49
C LEU A 72 -5.20 2.40 -10.13
N ASN A 73 -4.32 2.79 -11.06
CA ASN A 73 -3.31 3.83 -10.87
C ASN A 73 -3.87 5.17 -10.36
N PHE A 74 -5.02 5.62 -10.85
CA PHE A 74 -5.65 6.87 -10.41
C PHE A 74 -6.03 6.81 -8.93
N SER A 75 -6.62 5.69 -8.48
CA SER A 75 -6.95 5.52 -7.06
C SER A 75 -5.69 5.41 -6.20
N ALA A 76 -4.63 4.77 -6.69
CA ALA A 76 -3.37 4.65 -5.98
C ALA A 76 -2.71 6.01 -5.75
N VAL A 77 -2.64 6.90 -6.75
CA VAL A 77 -2.01 8.21 -6.58
C VAL A 77 -2.75 9.10 -5.58
N VAL A 78 -4.08 9.05 -5.58
CA VAL A 78 -4.91 9.76 -4.60
C VAL A 78 -4.75 9.15 -3.20
N LEU A 79 -4.70 7.82 -3.11
CA LEU A 79 -4.49 7.10 -1.85
C LEU A 79 -3.18 7.51 -1.19
N ILE A 80 -2.09 7.59 -1.95
CA ILE A 80 -0.79 7.98 -1.40
C ILE A 80 -0.83 9.42 -0.84
N ALA A 81 -1.55 10.34 -1.49
CA ALA A 81 -1.70 11.71 -1.00
C ALA A 81 -2.53 11.75 0.31
N GLU A 82 -3.65 11.02 0.35
CA GLU A 82 -4.49 10.88 1.54
C GLU A 82 -3.71 10.29 2.72
N LEU A 83 -3.01 9.17 2.50
CA LEU A 83 -2.21 8.51 3.53
C LEU A 83 -1.06 9.39 4.01
N HIS A 84 -0.38 10.12 3.14
CA HIS A 84 0.65 11.07 3.56
C HIS A 84 0.09 12.15 4.51
N GLY A 85 -1.15 12.60 4.28
CA GLY A 85 -1.83 13.54 5.19
C GLY A 85 -2.13 12.93 6.56
N ARG A 86 -2.56 11.68 6.61
CA ARG A 86 -2.88 10.98 7.87
C ARG A 86 -1.64 10.56 8.65
N MET A 87 -0.62 10.06 7.96
CA MET A 87 0.57 9.46 8.56
C MET A 87 1.65 10.52 8.86
N GLY A 88 1.66 11.66 8.15
CA GLY A 88 2.70 12.69 8.26
C GLY A 88 4.00 12.36 7.49
N TYR A 89 4.05 11.21 6.83
CA TYR A 89 5.14 10.74 5.98
C TYR A 89 4.60 9.88 4.82
N PHE A 90 5.40 9.62 3.80
CA PHE A 90 4.97 8.75 2.71
C PHE A 90 5.01 7.26 3.14
N PRO A 91 3.93 6.50 2.96
CA PRO A 91 3.88 5.10 3.36
C PRO A 91 4.86 4.22 2.58
N ALA A 92 5.33 3.14 3.20
CA ALA A 92 5.97 2.04 2.48
C ALA A 92 4.92 1.25 1.69
N CYS A 93 5.22 0.90 0.44
CA CYS A 93 4.26 0.23 -0.45
C CYS A 93 4.79 -1.08 -1.02
N VAL A 94 3.96 -2.11 -1.07
CA VAL A 94 4.26 -3.36 -1.77
C VAL A 94 4.25 -3.13 -3.26
N ARG A 95 5.24 -3.67 -3.98
CA ARG A 95 5.18 -3.81 -5.43
C ARG A 95 5.18 -5.28 -5.81
N LEU A 96 4.09 -5.73 -6.40
CA LEU A 96 3.99 -7.05 -7.02
C LEU A 96 4.47 -7.00 -8.47
N ARG A 97 4.97 -8.13 -8.97
CA ARG A 97 5.25 -8.32 -10.41
C ARG A 97 4.80 -9.70 -10.87
N PRO A 98 4.41 -9.86 -12.14
CA PRO A 98 4.12 -11.18 -12.69
C PRO A 98 5.40 -12.02 -12.72
N VAL A 99 5.25 -13.33 -12.50
CA VAL A 99 6.33 -14.28 -12.74
C VAL A 99 6.26 -14.75 -14.19
N ASN A 100 7.28 -14.37 -14.95
CA ASN A 100 7.40 -14.74 -16.36
C ASN A 100 7.38 -16.27 -16.54
N GLY A 101 6.58 -16.75 -17.49
CA GLY A 101 6.46 -18.17 -17.81
C GLY A 101 5.62 -19.00 -16.82
N SER A 102 4.95 -18.36 -15.86
CA SER A 102 4.03 -19.07 -14.95
C SER A 102 2.72 -19.43 -15.63
N ILE A 103 2.28 -20.69 -15.47
CA ILE A 103 0.98 -21.18 -15.90
C ILE A 103 0.39 -21.99 -14.73
N PRO A 104 -0.69 -21.52 -14.08
CA PRO A 104 -1.42 -20.28 -14.33
C PRO A 104 -0.60 -19.01 -13.95
N PRO A 105 -1.04 -17.81 -14.39
CA PRO A 105 -0.39 -16.55 -14.03
C PRO A 105 -0.26 -16.40 -12.51
N ARG A 106 0.97 -16.14 -12.04
CA ARG A 106 1.25 -15.86 -10.62
C ARG A 106 2.01 -14.54 -10.47
N PHE A 107 1.87 -13.93 -9.32
CA PHE A 107 2.59 -12.71 -8.94
C PHE A 107 3.48 -12.99 -7.73
N GLU A 108 4.63 -12.33 -7.66
CA GLU A 108 5.55 -12.37 -6.52
C GLU A 108 5.82 -10.96 -6.01
N VAL A 109 6.29 -10.87 -4.78
CA VAL A 109 6.73 -9.60 -4.20
C VAL A 109 8.05 -9.21 -4.85
N ALA A 110 8.03 -8.13 -5.63
CA ALA A 110 9.22 -7.64 -6.31
C ALA A 110 10.10 -6.81 -5.38
N GLU A 111 9.49 -5.93 -4.57
CA GLU A 111 10.15 -5.07 -3.60
C GLU A 111 9.13 -4.41 -2.65
N VAL A 112 9.64 -3.81 -1.58
CA VAL A 112 8.93 -2.85 -0.75
C VAL A 112 9.46 -1.45 -1.05
N LEU A 113 8.61 -0.61 -1.61
CA LEU A 113 8.93 0.75 -2.02
C LEU A 113 8.98 1.67 -0.79
N ASN A 114 10.15 2.25 -0.51
CA ASN A 114 10.30 3.31 0.47
C ASN A 114 10.04 4.68 -0.18
N LEU A 115 8.77 5.07 -0.26
CA LEU A 115 8.35 6.33 -0.89
C LEU A 115 8.90 7.56 -0.16
N GLN A 116 9.08 7.49 1.15
CA GLN A 116 9.68 8.57 1.94
C GLN A 116 11.14 8.82 1.53
N SER A 117 11.95 7.76 1.42
CA SER A 117 13.34 7.84 0.98
C SER A 117 13.45 8.37 -0.46
N GLN A 118 12.53 7.98 -1.35
CA GLN A 118 12.45 8.52 -2.70
C GLN A 118 12.19 10.03 -2.71
N ARG A 119 11.24 10.49 -1.88
CA ARG A 119 10.93 11.91 -1.72
C ARG A 119 12.11 12.70 -1.15
N ASP A 120 12.80 12.17 -0.15
CA ASP A 120 13.96 12.84 0.46
C ASP A 120 15.15 12.92 -0.50
N SER A 121 15.36 11.88 -1.32
CA SER A 121 16.36 11.89 -2.40
C SER A 121 16.00 12.86 -3.54
N ALA A 122 14.72 13.02 -3.85
CA ALA A 122 14.26 14.04 -4.80
C ALA A 122 14.46 15.46 -4.25
N ARG A 123 14.21 15.69 -2.96
CA ARG A 123 14.41 17.00 -2.31
C ARG A 123 15.85 17.47 -2.35
N ARG A 124 16.82 16.56 -2.15
CA ARG A 124 18.25 16.87 -2.23
C ARG A 124 18.71 17.38 -3.61
N ARG A 125 17.97 17.09 -4.68
CA ARG A 125 18.28 17.51 -6.06
C ARG A 125 17.63 18.84 -6.47
N ARG A 126 16.83 19.45 -5.59
CA ARG A 126 16.12 20.72 -5.87
C ARG A 126 16.98 21.97 -5.60
N GLY A 127 18.08 21.82 -4.87
CA GLY A 127 19.13 22.83 -4.75
C GLY A 127 20.26 22.52 -5.70
#